data_AF-A0A813U994-F1
#
_entry.id   AF-A0A813U994-F1
#
_cell.length_a   1.000
_cell.length_b   1.000
_cell.length_c   1.000
_cell.angle_alpha   90.00
_cell.angle_beta   90.00
_cell.angle_gamma   90.00
#
_symmetry.space_group_name_H-M   'P 1'
#
loop_
_entity.id
_entity.type
_entity.pdbx_description
1 polymer ?
#
loop_
_entity_poly.entity_id
_entity_poly.type
_entity_poly.pdbx_seq_one_letter_code
_entity_poly.pdbx_strand_id
1 'polypeptide(L)'
;MINVKLIILIFFQCLYSINSQCTIIGLIPCNQIPVKCLDCSLSNDCTYGEQISSTCRMLNGTCLNNIRKPVQSFKRLYICRYCYQTSLDELTCTPNLACRHHQNSNRYKSNCTITDDTQLCLGQRTFYRNIQCNWTSGRKKSNALLSSIFLGGLGFDRFYLGHIKEGFGKIFSFGGLGIWTLIDAVLIACGYLTPDDGSVYIE
;
A
#
# COMPACT_ATOMS: atom_id res chain seq x y z
N MET A 1 10.54 23.47 -0.65
CA MET A 1 11.69 23.07 0.20
C MET A 1 11.23 21.95 1.11
N ILE A 2 11.50 20.70 0.74
CA ILE A 2 11.19 19.52 1.56
C ILE A 2 12.12 19.58 2.78
N ASN A 3 11.55 19.63 3.98
CA ASN A 3 12.30 19.82 5.22
C ASN A 3 12.90 18.47 5.68
N VAL A 4 14.11 18.48 6.25
CA VAL A 4 14.83 17.26 6.68
C VAL A 4 14.00 16.40 7.64
N LYS A 5 13.16 17.04 8.47
CA LYS A 5 12.21 16.38 9.39
C LYS A 5 11.14 15.55 8.67
N LEU A 6 10.71 15.98 7.48
CA LEU A 6 9.74 15.27 6.64
C LEU A 6 10.38 14.03 5.97
N ILE A 7 11.65 14.14 5.58
CA ILE A 7 12.43 13.04 4.99
C ILE A 7 12.63 11.91 6.01
N ILE A 8 12.91 12.23 7.28
CA ILE A 8 13.08 11.25 8.36
C ILE A 8 11.77 10.50 8.65
N LEU A 9 10.62 11.21 8.70
CA LEU A 9 9.31 10.59 8.91
C LEU A 9 8.96 9.61 7.78
N ILE A 10 9.23 9.99 6.53
CA ILE A 10 9.03 9.14 5.35
C ILE A 10 9.93 7.89 5.42
N PHE A 11 11.19 8.04 5.87
CA PHE A 11 12.12 6.93 6.04
C PHE A 11 11.61 5.89 7.06
N PHE A 12 11.04 6.34 8.19
CA PHE A 12 10.44 5.46 9.20
C PHE A 12 9.17 4.76 8.70
N GLN A 13 8.32 5.45 7.93
CA GLN A 13 7.10 4.88 7.35
C GLN A 13 7.42 3.76 6.34
N CYS A 14 8.51 3.91 5.57
CA CYS A 14 8.90 2.95 4.53
C CYS A 14 9.56 1.67 5.06
N LEU A 15 10.09 1.67 6.29
CA LEU A 15 10.73 0.49 6.89
C LEU A 15 9.73 -0.50 7.48
N TYR A 16 8.45 -0.14 7.60
CA TYR A 16 7.43 -1.00 8.18
C TYR A 16 6.62 -1.71 7.09
N SER A 17 7.16 -2.82 6.58
CA SER A 17 6.42 -3.78 5.78
C SER A 17 6.48 -5.14 6.45
N ILE A 18 5.39 -5.53 7.11
CA ILE A 18 5.27 -6.83 7.79
C ILE A 18 4.74 -7.84 6.78
N ASN A 19 5.56 -8.85 6.49
CA ASN A 19 5.15 -10.04 5.75
C ASN A 19 4.28 -10.94 6.64
N SER A 20 3.10 -11.31 6.14
CA SER A 20 2.13 -12.16 6.82
C SER A 20 2.34 -13.65 6.46
N GLN A 21 2.94 -14.43 7.35
CA GLN A 21 2.80 -15.89 7.37
C GLN A 21 1.71 -16.29 8.38
N CYS A 22 0.73 -17.11 7.96
CA CYS A 22 -0.46 -17.46 8.75
C CYS A 22 -0.23 -18.52 9.85
N THR A 23 1.00 -18.91 10.14
CA THR A 23 1.30 -19.89 11.21
C THR A 23 1.67 -19.17 12.50
N ILE A 24 0.68 -18.94 13.37
CA ILE A 24 0.86 -18.25 14.65
C ILE A 24 0.69 -19.23 15.81
N ILE A 25 1.74 -19.40 16.61
CA ILE A 25 1.77 -20.31 17.76
C ILE A 25 1.70 -19.48 19.04
N GLY A 26 0.51 -18.97 19.40
CA GLY A 26 0.25 -18.42 20.74
C GLY A 26 1.15 -17.26 21.22
N LEU A 27 1.81 -16.53 20.32
CA LEU A 27 2.74 -15.44 20.65
C LEU A 27 2.13 -14.05 20.45
N ILE A 28 1.05 -13.94 19.67
CA ILE A 28 0.46 -12.68 19.21
C ILE A 28 -0.95 -12.53 19.82
N PRO A 29 -1.37 -11.33 20.26
CA PRO A 29 -2.73 -11.09 20.73
C PRO A 29 -3.76 -11.24 19.60
N CYS A 30 -4.93 -11.80 19.92
CA CYS A 30 -5.97 -12.14 18.93
C CYS A 30 -6.44 -10.95 18.06
N ASN A 31 -6.34 -9.71 18.55
CA ASN A 31 -6.75 -8.50 17.82
C ASN A 31 -5.84 -8.13 16.64
N GLN A 32 -4.58 -8.55 16.66
CA GLN A 32 -3.59 -8.19 15.63
C GLN A 32 -3.51 -9.22 14.49
N ILE A 33 -4.34 -10.25 14.53
CA ILE A 33 -4.29 -11.34 13.56
C ILE A 33 -4.98 -10.91 12.26
N PRO A 34 -4.37 -11.17 11.09
CA PRO A 34 -5.01 -10.90 9.81
C PRO A 34 -6.21 -11.81 9.57
N VAL A 35 -7.26 -11.24 8.99
CA VAL A 35 -8.55 -11.87 8.68
C VAL A 35 -8.40 -13.08 7.75
N LYS A 36 -7.38 -13.09 6.87
CA LYS A 36 -7.08 -14.23 5.99
C LYS A 36 -6.81 -15.54 6.77
N CYS A 37 -6.37 -15.46 8.02
CA CYS A 37 -6.09 -16.63 8.85
C CYS A 37 -7.23 -16.96 9.84
N LEU A 38 -8.40 -16.31 9.68
CA LEU A 38 -9.55 -16.44 10.59
C LEU A 38 -10.80 -16.89 9.83
N ASP A 39 -11.60 -17.72 10.49
CA ASP A 39 -12.95 -18.09 10.09
C ASP A 39 -13.96 -17.45 11.05
N CYS A 40 -14.77 -16.50 10.57
CA CYS A 40 -15.67 -15.70 11.41
C CYS A 40 -17.13 -15.88 11.02
N SER A 41 -17.99 -16.11 12.00
CA SER A 41 -19.45 -16.15 11.82
C SER A 41 -20.02 -14.73 11.78
N LEU A 42 -20.23 -14.20 10.58
CA LEU A 42 -20.83 -12.89 10.35
C LEU A 42 -22.37 -12.98 10.31
N SER A 43 -23.06 -11.98 10.84
CA SER A 43 -24.52 -11.88 10.79
C SER A 43 -24.93 -10.74 9.87
N ASN A 44 -25.97 -10.95 9.06
CA ASN A 44 -26.54 -9.93 8.17
C ASN A 44 -27.68 -9.14 8.84
N ASP A 45 -28.14 -9.59 10.01
CA ASP A 45 -29.24 -8.97 10.76
C ASP A 45 -28.70 -7.83 11.62
N CYS A 46 -28.23 -6.77 10.98
CA CYS A 46 -27.64 -5.62 11.64
C CYS A 46 -28.00 -4.29 10.97
N THR A 47 -27.93 -3.20 11.75
CA THR A 47 -28.10 -1.87 11.19
C THR A 47 -26.81 -1.42 10.52
N TYR A 48 -26.91 -0.88 9.29
CA TYR A 48 -25.73 -0.47 8.53
C TYR A 48 -24.94 0.63 9.26
N GLY A 49 -23.64 0.43 9.40
CA GLY A 49 -22.73 1.35 10.10
C GLY A 49 -22.57 1.08 11.61
N GLU A 50 -23.32 0.15 12.19
CA GLU A 50 -23.20 -0.22 13.60
C GLU A 50 -21.98 -1.13 13.85
N GLN A 51 -21.39 -1.02 15.03
CA GLN A 51 -20.26 -1.85 15.45
C GLN A 51 -20.73 -3.08 16.24
N ILE A 52 -20.51 -4.26 15.70
CA ILE A 52 -21.03 -5.53 16.21
C ILE A 52 -19.89 -6.52 16.46
N SER A 53 -20.06 -7.42 17.43
CA SER A 53 -19.09 -8.48 17.70
C SER A 53 -19.45 -9.78 16.97
N SER A 54 -18.55 -10.30 16.14
CA SER A 54 -18.63 -11.65 15.57
C SER A 54 -17.71 -12.63 16.31
N THR A 55 -18.07 -13.90 16.36
CA THR A 55 -17.17 -14.96 16.85
C THR A 55 -16.25 -15.40 15.71
N CYS A 56 -14.94 -15.29 15.93
CA CYS A 56 -13.90 -15.69 15.00
C CYS A 56 -13.10 -16.87 15.56
N ARG A 57 -12.70 -17.80 14.69
CA ARG A 57 -11.88 -18.97 14.98
C ARG A 57 -10.60 -18.90 14.15
N MET A 58 -9.48 -19.33 14.71
CA MET A 58 -8.25 -19.50 13.94
C MET A 58 -8.32 -20.74 13.05
N LEU A 59 -7.94 -20.59 11.78
CA LEU A 59 -7.79 -21.71 10.86
C LEU A 59 -6.64 -22.63 11.30
N ASN A 60 -5.47 -22.03 11.57
CA ASN A 60 -4.26 -22.74 11.99
C ASN A 60 -3.60 -22.00 13.18
N GLY A 61 -3.48 -22.69 14.32
CA GLY A 61 -2.76 -22.18 15.51
C GLY A 61 -3.66 -21.63 16.62
N THR A 62 -3.06 -20.90 17.56
CA THR A 62 -3.73 -20.30 18.72
C THR A 62 -3.27 -18.86 18.95
N CYS A 63 -4.11 -18.04 19.58
CA CYS A 63 -3.81 -16.64 19.90
C CYS A 63 -3.93 -16.37 21.39
N LEU A 64 -3.28 -15.31 21.88
CA LEU A 64 -3.36 -14.92 23.28
C LEU A 64 -4.61 -14.08 23.55
N ASN A 65 -5.43 -14.53 24.49
CA ASN A 65 -6.51 -13.72 25.04
C ASN A 65 -5.98 -12.69 26.06
N ASN A 66 -6.88 -11.87 26.62
CA ASN A 66 -6.54 -10.85 27.64
C ASN A 66 -5.88 -11.42 28.91
N ILE A 67 -6.02 -12.72 29.18
CA ILE A 67 -5.45 -13.43 30.33
C ILE A 67 -4.18 -14.20 29.92
N ARG A 68 -3.60 -13.91 28.74
CA ARG A 68 -2.43 -14.57 28.16
C ARG A 68 -2.57 -16.10 28.06
N LYS A 69 -3.80 -16.59 27.91
CA LYS A 69 -4.06 -18.01 27.64
C LYS A 69 -4.20 -18.24 26.14
N PRO A 70 -3.70 -19.36 25.62
CA PRO A 70 -3.89 -19.73 24.22
C PRO A 70 -5.35 -20.10 23.98
N VAL A 71 -6.00 -19.39 23.07
CA VAL A 71 -7.40 -19.60 22.70
C VAL A 71 -7.51 -19.69 21.18
N GLN A 72 -8.40 -20.55 20.69
CA GLN A 72 -8.66 -20.72 19.27
C GLN A 72 -9.84 -19.88 18.77
N SER A 73 -10.82 -19.58 19.64
CA SER A 73 -12.02 -18.80 19.32
C SER A 73 -12.15 -17.55 20.18
N PHE A 74 -12.33 -16.39 19.55
CA PHE A 74 -12.45 -15.10 20.23
C PHE A 74 -13.50 -14.22 19.56
N LYS A 75 -13.95 -13.18 20.25
CA LYS A 75 -14.88 -12.18 19.69
C LYS A 75 -14.09 -11.05 19.05
N ARG A 76 -14.48 -10.65 17.83
CA ARG A 76 -13.89 -9.53 17.09
C ARG A 76 -14.97 -8.54 16.69
N LEU A 77 -14.66 -7.26 16.84
CA LEU A 77 -15.57 -6.17 16.48
C LEU A 77 -15.42 -5.87 14.99
N TYR A 78 -16.56 -5.60 14.34
CA TYR A 78 -16.62 -5.19 12.95
C TYR A 78 -17.76 -4.21 12.72
N ILE A 79 -17.67 -3.44 11.65
CA ILE A 79 -18.72 -2.50 11.25
C ILE A 79 -19.65 -3.24 10.29
N CYS A 80 -20.96 -3.20 10.54
CA CYS A 80 -21.97 -3.76 9.65
C CYS A 80 -22.00 -2.99 8.32
N ARG A 81 -21.14 -3.39 7.39
CA ARG A 81 -21.05 -2.88 6.02
C ARG A 81 -20.55 -3.99 5.09
N TYR A 82 -20.96 -3.97 3.83
CA TYR A 82 -20.40 -4.88 2.84
C TYR A 82 -19.01 -4.44 2.39
N CYS A 83 -18.15 -5.41 2.08
CA CYS A 83 -16.78 -5.14 1.62
C CYS A 83 -16.74 -4.24 0.37
N TYR A 84 -17.74 -4.31 -0.51
CA TYR A 84 -17.82 -3.49 -1.72
C TYR A 84 -18.16 -2.02 -1.47
N GLN A 85 -18.66 -1.67 -0.27
CA GLN A 85 -19.00 -0.29 0.12
C GLN A 85 -17.81 0.48 0.70
N THR A 86 -16.66 -0.18 0.90
CA THR A 86 -15.43 0.43 1.41
C THR A 86 -14.93 1.54 0.47
N SER A 87 -14.33 2.60 1.04
CA SER A 87 -13.72 3.70 0.29
C SER A 87 -12.54 3.24 -0.56
N LEU A 88 -12.15 4.01 -1.59
CA LEU A 88 -11.02 3.66 -2.47
C LEU A 88 -9.67 3.68 -1.75
N ASP A 89 -9.51 4.52 -0.73
CA ASP A 89 -8.25 4.66 0.02
C ASP A 89 -7.90 3.43 0.87
N GLU A 90 -8.92 2.65 1.25
CA GLU A 90 -8.80 1.41 2.02
C GLU A 90 -8.72 0.16 1.13
N LEU A 91 -8.62 0.32 -0.20
CA LEU A 91 -8.62 -0.78 -1.18
C LEU A 91 -7.31 -0.87 -1.96
N THR A 92 -6.84 -2.09 -2.15
CA THR A 92 -5.78 -2.44 -3.11
C THR A 92 -6.43 -3.04 -4.35
N CYS A 93 -6.32 -2.38 -5.50
CA CYS A 93 -6.89 -2.84 -6.76
C CYS A 93 -5.80 -3.27 -7.76
N THR A 94 -6.08 -4.30 -8.55
CA THR A 94 -5.16 -4.76 -9.61
C THR A 94 -5.03 -3.68 -10.69
N PRO A 95 -3.82 -3.15 -10.94
CA PRO A 95 -3.62 -2.10 -11.93
C PRO A 95 -3.79 -2.64 -13.35
N ASN A 96 -4.34 -1.82 -14.25
CA ASN A 96 -4.39 -2.11 -15.68
C ASN A 96 -3.31 -1.32 -16.43
N LEU A 97 -2.25 -2.02 -16.87
CA LEU A 97 -1.13 -1.46 -17.62
C LEU A 97 -1.50 -1.06 -19.07
N ALA A 98 -2.68 -1.41 -19.56
CA ALA A 98 -3.12 -1.10 -20.92
C ALA A 98 -3.84 0.26 -21.03
N CYS A 99 -4.03 0.99 -19.93
CA CYS A 99 -4.64 2.32 -19.95
C CYS A 99 -3.72 3.31 -20.70
N ARG A 100 -4.16 3.81 -21.87
CA ARG A 100 -3.46 4.84 -22.64
C ARG A 100 -4.09 6.22 -22.41
N HIS A 101 -3.28 7.27 -22.49
CA HIS A 101 -3.62 8.68 -22.25
C HIS A 101 -4.79 9.23 -23.12
N HIS A 102 -5.25 8.49 -24.12
CA HIS A 102 -6.22 8.92 -25.13
C HIS A 102 -7.34 7.89 -25.35
N GLN A 103 -7.92 7.34 -24.28
CA GLN A 103 -9.14 6.52 -24.37
C GLN A 103 -10.32 7.23 -23.70
N ASN A 104 -11.45 7.30 -24.42
CA ASN A 104 -12.71 7.93 -23.98
C ASN A 104 -13.35 7.30 -22.73
N SER A 105 -12.78 6.21 -22.20
CA SER A 105 -13.18 5.63 -20.93
C SER A 105 -12.03 5.71 -19.94
N ASN A 106 -12.04 6.75 -19.10
CA ASN A 106 -11.12 6.88 -17.98
C ASN A 106 -11.41 5.87 -16.86
N ARG A 107 -12.30 4.88 -17.07
CA ARG A 107 -12.69 3.88 -16.07
C ARG A 107 -12.54 2.47 -16.62
N TYR A 108 -12.08 1.56 -15.78
CA TYR A 108 -11.96 0.13 -16.09
C TYR A 108 -12.42 -0.72 -14.89
N LYS A 109 -12.87 -1.94 -15.18
CA LYS A 109 -13.27 -2.92 -14.17
C LYS A 109 -12.02 -3.62 -13.62
N SER A 110 -11.71 -3.42 -12.34
CA SER A 110 -10.58 -4.04 -11.64
C SER A 110 -11.05 -4.97 -10.53
N ASN A 111 -10.19 -5.93 -10.16
CA ASN A 111 -10.36 -6.70 -8.93
C ASN A 111 -9.75 -5.91 -7.78
N CYS A 112 -10.57 -5.59 -6.79
CA CYS A 112 -10.15 -4.85 -5.59
C CYS A 112 -10.27 -5.73 -4.35
N THR A 113 -9.32 -5.56 -3.45
CA THR A 113 -9.26 -6.19 -2.13
C THR A 113 -9.07 -5.13 -1.06
N ILE A 114 -9.49 -5.41 0.17
CA ILE A 114 -9.31 -4.47 1.29
C ILE A 114 -7.86 -4.54 1.78
N THR A 115 -7.23 -3.37 1.92
CA THR A 115 -5.82 -3.22 2.34
C THR A 115 -5.62 -3.56 3.81
N ASP A 116 -6.56 -3.15 4.67
CA ASP A 116 -6.52 -3.49 6.10
C ASP A 116 -6.91 -4.96 6.30
N ASP A 117 -5.88 -5.78 6.50
CA ASP A 117 -6.05 -7.19 6.79
C ASP A 117 -6.67 -7.45 8.18
N THR A 118 -6.84 -6.45 9.04
CA THR A 118 -7.47 -6.59 10.36
C THR A 118 -8.97 -6.29 10.37
N GLN A 119 -9.48 -5.58 9.36
CA GLN A 119 -10.88 -5.17 9.32
C GLN A 119 -11.78 -6.28 8.76
N LEU A 120 -12.87 -6.61 9.46
CA LEU A 120 -13.90 -7.55 9.00
C LEU A 120 -15.03 -6.80 8.25
N CYS A 121 -15.61 -7.42 7.23
CA CYS A 121 -16.71 -6.88 6.43
C CYS A 121 -17.59 -8.02 5.89
N LEU A 122 -18.83 -7.68 5.49
CA LEU A 122 -19.79 -8.64 4.96
C LEU A 122 -19.52 -8.96 3.49
N GLY A 123 -19.69 -10.23 3.11
CA GLY A 123 -19.53 -10.70 1.73
C GLY A 123 -18.08 -11.06 1.35
N GLN A 124 -17.80 -11.10 0.05
CA GLN A 124 -16.46 -11.41 -0.46
C GLN A 124 -15.52 -10.21 -0.31
N ARG A 125 -14.32 -10.45 0.24
CA ARG A 125 -13.27 -9.41 0.38
C ARG A 125 -12.68 -8.97 -0.97
N THR A 126 -12.70 -9.87 -1.96
CA THR A 126 -12.31 -9.61 -3.34
C THR A 126 -13.56 -9.33 -4.16
N PHE A 127 -13.65 -8.16 -4.76
CA PHE A 127 -14.82 -7.80 -5.58
C PHE A 127 -14.41 -6.93 -6.78
N TYR A 128 -15.28 -6.91 -7.79
CA TYR A 128 -15.08 -6.07 -8.96
C TYR A 128 -15.55 -4.64 -8.69
N ARG A 129 -14.73 -3.66 -9.09
CA ARG A 129 -15.09 -2.23 -9.03
C ARG A 129 -14.65 -1.51 -10.29
N ASN A 130 -15.43 -0.52 -10.72
CA ASN A 130 -15.02 0.39 -11.78
C ASN A 130 -14.16 1.51 -11.19
N ILE A 131 -12.87 1.48 -11.44
CA ILE A 131 -11.91 2.47 -10.94
C ILE A 131 -11.37 3.33 -12.08
N GLN A 132 -10.83 4.50 -11.74
CA GLN A 132 -10.21 5.36 -12.75
C GLN A 132 -8.89 4.77 -13.23
N CYS A 133 -8.66 4.80 -14.54
CA CYS A 133 -7.37 4.47 -15.15
C CYS A 133 -6.33 5.48 -14.69
N ASN A 134 -5.28 5.00 -14.02
CA ASN A 134 -4.06 5.75 -13.87
C ASN A 134 -3.10 5.32 -15.00
N TRP A 135 -2.65 6.26 -15.82
CA TRP A 135 -1.86 5.94 -17.01
C TRP A 135 -0.39 5.73 -16.62
N THR A 136 0.32 4.89 -17.38
CA THR A 136 1.75 4.61 -17.16
C THR A 136 2.58 5.12 -18.33
N SER A 137 3.71 5.77 -18.03
CA SER A 137 4.61 6.33 -19.05
C SER A 137 5.61 5.34 -19.63
N GLY A 138 5.51 4.05 -19.30
CA GLY A 138 6.50 3.05 -19.74
C GLY A 138 7.76 3.01 -18.86
N ARG A 139 7.90 3.93 -17.89
CA ARG A 139 9.08 4.03 -17.02
C ARG A 139 9.03 2.98 -15.91
N LYS A 140 10.08 2.15 -15.81
CA LYS A 140 10.19 1.12 -14.76
C LYS A 140 10.75 1.73 -13.47
N LYS A 141 10.16 1.37 -12.32
CA LYS A 141 10.64 1.83 -11.00
C LYS A 141 12.08 1.38 -10.75
N SER A 142 12.42 0.14 -11.13
CA SER A 142 13.77 -0.42 -11.03
C SER A 142 14.80 0.38 -11.83
N ASN A 143 14.47 0.79 -13.06
CA ASN A 143 15.37 1.61 -13.89
C ASN A 143 15.58 3.01 -13.27
N ALA A 144 14.53 3.62 -12.73
CA ALA A 144 14.65 4.91 -12.03
C ALA A 144 15.53 4.80 -10.78
N LEU A 145 15.38 3.72 -9.99
CA LEU A 145 16.24 3.44 -8.83
C LEU A 145 17.70 3.22 -9.23
N LEU A 146 17.94 2.41 -10.25
CA LEU A 146 19.27 2.12 -10.76
C LEU A 146 19.95 3.41 -11.25
N SER A 147 19.22 4.20 -12.03
CA SER A 147 19.65 5.51 -12.49
C SER A 147 20.01 6.46 -11.33
N SER A 148 19.25 6.44 -10.23
CA SER A 148 19.53 7.26 -9.04
C SER A 148 20.80 6.83 -8.31
N ILE A 149 21.08 5.54 -8.23
CA ILE A 149 22.27 5.01 -7.55
C ILE A 149 23.54 5.27 -8.37
N PHE A 150 23.52 4.95 -9.66
CA PHE A 150 24.71 5.02 -10.51
C PHE A 150 24.96 6.42 -11.10
N LEU A 151 23.90 7.16 -11.44
CA LEU A 151 23.98 8.43 -12.17
C LEU A 151 23.25 9.58 -11.47
N GLY A 152 22.80 9.40 -10.22
CA GLY A 152 22.07 10.43 -9.48
C GLY A 152 22.88 11.67 -9.17
N GLY A 153 24.21 11.55 -9.09
CA GLY A 153 25.12 12.68 -8.82
C GLY A 153 25.18 13.67 -9.99
N LEU A 154 24.90 13.18 -11.21
CA LEU A 154 24.78 13.99 -12.42
C LEU A 154 23.32 14.44 -12.67
N GLY A 155 22.38 14.05 -11.80
CA GLY A 155 20.96 14.36 -11.93
C GLY A 155 20.21 13.57 -13.01
N PHE A 156 20.78 12.47 -13.50
CA PHE A 156 20.18 11.64 -14.56
C PHE A 156 18.83 11.03 -14.14
N ASP A 157 18.67 10.73 -12.85
CA ASP A 157 17.41 10.31 -12.25
C ASP A 157 16.29 11.34 -12.41
N ARG A 158 16.58 12.64 -12.26
CA ARG A 158 15.60 13.71 -12.48
C ARG A 158 15.28 13.92 -13.95
N PHE A 159 16.28 13.82 -14.83
CA PHE A 159 16.05 13.87 -16.27
C PHE A 159 15.22 12.68 -16.77
N TYR A 160 15.46 11.47 -16.26
CA TYR A 160 14.69 10.28 -16.61
C TYR A 160 13.20 10.42 -16.24
N LEU A 161 12.92 11.07 -15.12
CA LEU A 161 11.56 11.33 -14.63
C LEU A 161 10.86 12.54 -15.27
N GLY A 162 11.58 13.35 -16.07
CA GLY A 162 11.05 14.55 -16.70
C GLY A 162 11.26 15.85 -15.89
N HIS A 163 11.86 15.77 -14.71
CA HIS A 163 12.16 16.89 -13.82
C HIS A 163 13.40 17.68 -14.28
N ILE A 164 13.33 18.28 -15.46
CA ILE A 164 14.48 18.91 -16.14
C ILE A 164 15.10 20.04 -15.30
N LYS A 165 14.25 20.89 -14.69
CA LYS A 165 14.71 22.05 -13.88
C LYS A 165 15.50 21.60 -12.65
N GLU A 166 15.06 20.55 -11.98
CA GLU A 166 15.73 20.00 -10.80
C GLU A 166 17.01 19.23 -11.19
N GLY A 167 17.01 18.57 -12.35
CA GLY A 167 18.19 17.92 -12.91
C GLY A 167 19.35 18.90 -13.14
N PHE A 168 19.09 20.07 -13.72
CA PHE A 168 20.12 21.11 -13.86
C PHE A 168 20.61 21.62 -12.50
N GLY A 169 19.72 21.78 -11.52
CA GLY A 169 20.09 22.16 -10.16
C GLY A 169 21.09 21.19 -9.52
N LYS A 170 20.94 19.88 -9.78
CA LYS A 170 21.91 18.86 -9.33
C LYS A 170 23.26 18.99 -10.01
N ILE A 171 23.30 19.25 -11.32
CA ILE A 171 24.57 19.42 -12.04
C ILE A 171 25.34 20.64 -11.51
N PHE A 172 24.66 21.79 -11.34
CA PHE A 172 25.29 23.01 -10.83
C PHE A 172 25.76 22.90 -9.38
N SER A 173 25.12 22.04 -8.58
CA SER A 173 25.53 21.75 -7.19
C SER A 173 26.53 20.60 -7.08
N PHE A 174 27.08 20.11 -8.20
CA PHE A 174 27.95 18.93 -8.26
C PHE A 174 27.35 17.69 -7.55
N GLY A 175 26.02 17.56 -7.59
CA GLY A 175 25.29 16.45 -6.98
C GLY A 175 25.40 16.38 -5.45
N GLY A 176 25.84 17.47 -4.80
CA GLY A 176 26.05 17.59 -3.35
C GLY A 176 26.65 16.36 -2.68
N LEU A 177 27.84 15.94 -3.13
CA LEU A 177 28.69 14.90 -2.52
C LEU A 177 27.99 13.53 -2.27
N GLY A 178 26.91 13.22 -2.99
CA GLY A 178 26.19 11.96 -2.86
C GLY A 178 25.07 11.95 -1.80
N ILE A 179 24.83 13.05 -1.08
CA ILE A 179 23.70 13.15 -0.15
C ILE A 179 22.37 13.21 -0.91
N TRP A 180 22.33 13.99 -1.99
CA TRP A 180 21.14 14.12 -2.84
C TRP A 180 20.79 12.81 -3.57
N THR A 181 21.79 12.01 -3.92
CA THR A 181 21.58 10.71 -4.57
C THR A 181 20.94 9.70 -3.62
N LEU A 182 21.36 9.73 -2.35
CA LEU A 182 20.78 8.90 -1.30
C LEU A 182 19.32 9.28 -1.00
N ILE A 183 19.05 10.58 -0.87
CA ILE A 183 17.67 11.08 -0.63
C ILE A 183 16.75 10.68 -1.78
N ASP A 184 17.20 10.86 -3.03
CA ASP A 184 16.36 10.56 -4.18
C ASP A 184 16.12 9.07 -4.38
N ALA A 185 17.13 8.23 -4.10
CA ALA A 185 16.95 6.78 -4.13
C ALA A 185 15.86 6.32 -3.14
N VAL A 186 15.84 6.89 -1.93
CA VAL A 186 14.79 6.61 -0.92
C VAL A 186 13.42 7.11 -1.39
N LEU A 187 13.34 8.33 -1.92
CA LEU A 187 12.09 8.90 -2.39
C LEU A 187 11.48 8.09 -3.55
N ILE A 188 12.31 7.60 -4.47
CA ILE A 188 11.87 6.71 -5.56
C ILE A 188 11.47 5.34 -5.00
N ALA A 189 12.24 4.77 -4.05
CA ALA A 189 11.94 3.47 -3.46
C ALA A 189 10.60 3.47 -2.74
N CYS A 190 10.32 4.53 -1.99
CA CYS A 190 9.05 4.75 -1.30
C CYS A 190 7.90 5.17 -2.24
N GLY A 191 8.18 5.55 -3.50
CA GLY A 191 7.18 6.00 -4.44
C GLY A 191 6.67 7.43 -4.21
N TYR A 192 7.35 8.23 -3.37
CA TYR A 192 7.03 9.65 -3.18
C TYR A 192 7.49 10.49 -4.37
N LEU A 193 8.57 10.08 -5.05
CA LEU A 193 9.00 10.73 -6.27
C LEU A 193 8.42 10.00 -7.47
N THR A 194 7.54 10.67 -8.22
CA THR A 194 6.88 10.16 -9.43
C THR A 194 7.29 10.96 -10.67
N PRO A 195 7.08 10.42 -11.89
CA PRO A 195 7.29 11.14 -13.14
C PRO A 195 6.52 12.47 -13.18
N ASP A 196 7.11 13.50 -13.82
CA ASP A 196 6.51 14.84 -13.93
C ASP A 196 5.13 14.83 -14.62
N ASP A 197 4.93 13.87 -15.52
CA ASP A 197 3.66 13.68 -16.24
C ASP A 197 2.52 13.10 -15.37
N GLY A 198 2.76 12.86 -14.07
CA GLY A 198 1.79 12.29 -13.12
C GLY A 198 1.50 10.80 -13.32
N SER A 199 2.19 10.13 -14.24
CA SER A 199 2.02 8.71 -14.54
C SER A 199 2.56 7.80 -13.42
N VAL A 200 2.02 6.60 -13.27
CA VAL A 200 2.55 5.62 -12.31
C VAL A 200 3.73 4.84 -12.92
N TYR A 201 4.67 4.41 -12.07
CA TYR A 201 5.72 3.48 -12.46
C TYR A 201 5.17 2.12 -12.86
N ILE A 202 5.92 1.44 -13.73
CA ILE A 202 5.77 0.01 -13.96
C ILE A 202 6.65 -0.73 -12.93
N GLU A 203 6.08 -1.73 -12.27
CA GLU A 203 6.80 -2.64 -11.36
C GLU A 203 7.85 -3.48 -12.12
#